data_AF-A0A7X5E6M1-F1
#
_entry.id   AF-A0A7X5E6M1-F1
#
_cell.length_a   1.000
_cell.length_b   1.000
_cell.length_c   1.000
_cell.angle_alpha   90.00
_cell.angle_beta   90.00
_cell.angle_gamma   90.00
#
_symmetry.space_group_name_H-M   'P 1'
#
loop_
_entity.id
_entity.type
_entity.pdbx_description
1 polymer ?
#
loop_
_entity_poly.entity_id
_entity_poly.type
_entity_poly.pdbx_seq_one_letter_code
_entity_poly.pdbx_strand_id
1 'polypeptide(L)'
;MQGFYGQCSDEELILRLRDGEENITDYIMEKYKNLVKSKAKSMYILGADSDDLIQEGMIGLFKAIRDYDSGRDASFFTFADLCISRQMYTAVQASRRQKHAPLNSYISLYSHVASGNDQGEEAELVSLLAARAELSPEEMVIDRENVENVERAIERELSTFEKQVLDLHLTGMGYIQIAKVLGKDEKSADNALQRIKGKLKKAIG
;
A
#
# COMPACT_ATOMS: atom_id res chain seq x y z
N MET A 1 -29.15 -8.20 -10.79
CA MET A 1 -28.54 -8.72 -9.54
C MET A 1 -28.08 -7.60 -8.61
N GLN A 2 -27.39 -6.55 -9.11
CA GLN A 2 -26.93 -5.41 -8.29
C GLN A 2 -28.03 -4.63 -7.54
N GLY A 3 -29.25 -4.53 -8.08
CA GLY A 3 -30.33 -3.73 -7.48
C GLY A 3 -30.95 -4.29 -6.19
N PHE A 4 -30.76 -5.59 -5.90
CA PHE A 4 -31.36 -6.24 -4.72
C PHE A 4 -30.44 -6.20 -3.50
N TYR A 5 -29.13 -6.45 -3.69
CA TYR A 5 -28.16 -6.44 -2.61
C TYR A 5 -27.72 -5.03 -2.16
N GLY A 6 -27.87 -4.01 -3.01
CA GLY A 6 -27.45 -2.64 -2.70
C GLY A 6 -28.22 -1.94 -1.57
N GLN A 7 -29.32 -2.53 -1.09
CA GLN A 7 -30.12 -2.01 0.02
C GLN A 7 -29.75 -2.64 1.38
N CYS A 8 -28.98 -3.72 1.39
CA CYS A 8 -28.53 -4.40 2.60
C CYS A 8 -27.20 -3.82 3.07
N SER A 9 -26.95 -3.87 4.39
CA SER A 9 -25.61 -3.61 4.92
C SER A 9 -24.65 -4.75 4.56
N ASP A 10 -23.34 -4.50 4.64
CA ASP A 10 -22.36 -5.55 4.41
C ASP A 10 -22.48 -6.67 5.45
N GLU A 11 -22.78 -6.31 6.69
CA GLU A 11 -23.00 -7.26 7.78
C GLU A 11 -24.21 -8.17 7.51
N GLU A 12 -25.31 -7.62 7.00
CA GLU A 12 -26.50 -8.38 6.64
C GLU A 12 -26.23 -9.32 5.46
N LEU A 13 -25.48 -8.85 4.46
CA LEU A 13 -25.06 -9.68 3.34
C LEU A 13 -24.20 -10.86 3.82
N ILE A 14 -23.24 -10.63 4.72
CA ILE A 14 -22.42 -11.72 5.28
C ILE A 14 -23.27 -12.73 6.09
N LEU A 15 -24.30 -12.28 6.81
CA LEU A 15 -25.23 -13.19 7.48
C LEU A 15 -26.00 -14.06 6.49
N ARG A 16 -26.56 -13.46 5.44
CA ARG A 16 -27.27 -14.21 4.38
C ARG A 16 -26.37 -15.16 3.61
N LEU A 17 -25.09 -14.80 3.42
CA LEU A 17 -24.09 -15.70 2.85
C LEU A 17 -23.93 -16.96 3.72
N ARG A 18 -23.92 -16.81 5.06
CA ARG A 18 -23.86 -17.93 6.01
C ARG A 18 -25.11 -18.80 5.99
N ASP A 19 -26.25 -18.21 5.65
CA ASP A 19 -27.52 -18.93 5.45
C ASP A 19 -27.61 -19.65 4.09
N GLY A 20 -26.57 -19.56 3.25
CA GLY A 20 -26.42 -20.35 2.02
C GLY A 20 -26.55 -19.56 0.72
N GLU A 21 -26.70 -18.23 0.76
CA GLU A 21 -26.70 -17.41 -0.46
C GLU A 21 -25.28 -17.15 -1.00
N GLU A 22 -24.74 -18.10 -1.76
CA GLU A 22 -23.36 -18.06 -2.27
C GLU A 22 -23.07 -16.88 -3.20
N ASN A 23 -24.07 -16.41 -3.97
CA ASN A 23 -23.96 -15.28 -4.91
C ASN A 23 -23.53 -13.96 -4.25
N ILE A 24 -23.67 -13.86 -2.93
CA ILE A 24 -23.26 -12.67 -2.16
C ILE A 24 -21.73 -12.50 -2.18
N THR A 25 -20.97 -13.60 -2.25
CA THR A 25 -19.51 -13.53 -2.34
C THR A 25 -19.08 -12.70 -3.56
N ASP A 26 -19.61 -13.03 -4.74
CA ASP A 26 -19.28 -12.32 -5.98
C ASP A 26 -19.71 -10.83 -5.92
N TYR A 27 -20.86 -10.56 -5.31
CA TYR A 27 -21.35 -9.20 -5.10
C TYR A 27 -20.39 -8.37 -4.23
N ILE A 28 -19.97 -8.90 -3.08
CA ILE A 28 -19.05 -8.19 -2.17
C ILE A 28 -17.67 -8.04 -2.83
N MET A 29 -17.20 -9.08 -3.52
CA MET A 29 -15.93 -9.05 -4.25
C MET A 29 -15.90 -7.93 -5.29
N GLU A 30 -16.96 -7.77 -6.09
CA GLU A 30 -17.04 -6.68 -7.07
C GLU A 30 -17.22 -5.31 -6.38
N LYS A 31 -18.03 -5.23 -5.31
CA LYS A 31 -18.25 -3.98 -4.54
C LYS A 31 -16.95 -3.41 -3.99
N TYR A 32 -16.06 -4.26 -3.47
CA TYR A 32 -14.81 -3.86 -2.82
C TYR A 32 -13.58 -3.87 -3.74
N LYS A 33 -13.72 -4.29 -5.01
CA LYS A 33 -12.64 -4.34 -5.99
C LYS A 33 -11.90 -3.01 -6.18
N ASN A 34 -12.62 -1.89 -6.15
CA ASN A 34 -11.99 -0.58 -6.29
C ASN A 34 -11.17 -0.18 -5.06
N LEU A 35 -11.56 -0.62 -3.85
CA LEU A 35 -10.74 -0.46 -2.64
C LEU A 35 -9.43 -1.23 -2.77
N VAL A 36 -9.50 -2.48 -3.25
CA VAL A 36 -8.32 -3.32 -3.53
C VAL A 36 -7.40 -2.62 -4.53
N LYS A 37 -7.92 -2.18 -5.68
CA LYS A 37 -7.13 -1.47 -6.69
C LYS A 37 -6.46 -0.20 -6.15
N SER A 38 -7.20 0.59 -5.38
CA SER A 38 -6.67 1.82 -4.76
C SER A 38 -5.50 1.53 -3.81
N LYS A 39 -5.63 0.49 -2.97
CA LYS A 39 -4.55 0.06 -2.07
C LYS A 39 -3.36 -0.54 -2.80
N ALA A 40 -3.58 -1.34 -3.83
CA ALA A 40 -2.50 -1.88 -4.65
C ALA A 40 -1.68 -0.74 -5.28
N LYS A 41 -2.36 0.29 -5.80
CA LYS A 41 -1.71 1.49 -6.34
C LYS A 41 -0.87 2.22 -5.30
N SER A 42 -1.36 2.36 -4.05
CA SER A 42 -0.56 3.00 -3.00
C SER A 42 0.61 2.15 -2.51
N MET A 43 0.51 0.82 -2.58
CA MET A 43 1.60 -0.10 -2.21
C MET A 43 2.60 -0.37 -3.34
N TYR A 44 2.26 -0.05 -4.59
CA TYR A 44 3.17 -0.14 -5.75
C TYR A 44 4.47 0.63 -5.52
N ILE A 45 4.42 1.75 -4.77
CA ILE A 45 5.60 2.55 -4.41
C ILE A 45 6.66 1.75 -3.63
N LEU A 46 6.28 0.61 -3.04
CA LEU A 46 7.18 -0.28 -2.32
C LEU A 46 7.95 -1.23 -3.24
N GLY A 47 7.73 -1.15 -4.56
CA GLY A 47 8.46 -1.89 -5.60
C GLY A 47 7.87 -3.27 -5.95
N ALA A 48 6.59 -3.51 -5.65
CA ALA A 48 5.90 -4.75 -5.99
C ALA A 48 5.04 -4.58 -7.26
N ASP A 49 4.80 -5.67 -7.99
CA ASP A 49 3.96 -5.67 -9.19
C ASP A 49 2.50 -5.36 -8.80
N SER A 50 1.88 -4.41 -9.50
CA SER A 50 0.51 -3.97 -9.22
C SER A 50 -0.50 -5.10 -9.42
N ASP A 51 -0.30 -5.96 -10.42
CA ASP A 51 -1.25 -7.04 -10.71
C ASP A 51 -1.18 -8.15 -9.64
N ASP A 52 0.03 -8.49 -9.19
CA ASP A 52 0.24 -9.41 -8.06
C ASP A 52 -0.40 -8.85 -6.78
N LEU A 53 -0.22 -7.55 -6.51
CA LEU A 53 -0.83 -6.90 -5.35
C LEU A 53 -2.34 -6.93 -5.40
N ILE A 54 -2.95 -6.69 -6.58
CA ILE A 54 -4.41 -6.77 -6.72
C ILE A 54 -4.88 -8.19 -6.40
N GLN A 55 -4.22 -9.23 -6.91
CA GLN A 55 -4.58 -10.62 -6.61
C GLN A 55 -4.49 -10.91 -5.11
N GLU A 56 -3.38 -10.52 -4.48
CA GLU A 56 -3.18 -10.69 -3.04
C GLU A 56 -4.22 -9.92 -2.22
N GLY A 57 -4.59 -8.72 -2.65
CA GLY A 57 -5.66 -7.96 -2.01
C GLY A 57 -7.03 -8.60 -2.18
N MET A 58 -7.34 -9.18 -3.34
CA MET A 58 -8.58 -9.94 -3.55
C MET A 58 -8.61 -11.20 -2.67
N ILE A 59 -7.47 -11.89 -2.49
CA ILE A 59 -7.35 -13.00 -1.54
C ILE A 59 -7.60 -12.51 -0.10
N GLY A 60 -7.07 -11.35 0.27
CA GLY A 60 -7.30 -10.72 1.57
C GLY A 60 -8.77 -10.38 1.81
N LEU A 61 -9.46 -9.85 0.80
CA LEU A 61 -10.90 -9.58 0.83
C LEU A 61 -11.71 -10.87 0.97
N PHE A 62 -11.38 -11.91 0.20
CA PHE A 62 -12.06 -13.20 0.30
C PHE A 62 -11.93 -13.81 1.71
N LYS A 63 -10.74 -13.74 2.31
CA LYS A 63 -10.53 -14.13 3.72
C LYS A 63 -11.39 -13.29 4.66
N ALA A 64 -11.53 -11.98 4.41
CA ALA A 64 -12.39 -11.13 5.21
C ALA A 64 -13.86 -11.56 5.12
N ILE A 65 -14.38 -11.84 3.93
CA ILE A 65 -15.75 -12.35 3.72
C ILE A 65 -15.99 -13.62 4.53
N ARG A 66 -15.05 -14.57 4.49
CA ARG A 66 -15.14 -15.85 5.19
C ARG A 66 -15.03 -15.72 6.71
N ASP A 67 -14.09 -14.91 7.19
CA ASP A 67 -13.66 -14.90 8.58
C ASP A 67 -14.30 -13.76 9.41
N TYR A 68 -15.05 -12.84 8.78
CA TYR A 68 -15.69 -11.74 9.49
C TYR A 68 -16.73 -12.24 10.48
N ASP A 69 -16.66 -11.75 11.71
CA ASP A 69 -17.61 -12.05 12.77
C ASP A 69 -18.36 -10.78 13.18
N SER A 70 -19.66 -10.75 12.88
CA SER A 70 -20.57 -9.64 13.19
C SER A 70 -20.78 -9.41 14.69
N GLY A 71 -20.33 -10.32 15.56
CA GLY A 71 -20.34 -10.16 17.01
C GLY A 71 -19.23 -9.25 17.56
N ARG A 72 -18.33 -8.72 16.72
CA ARG A 72 -17.21 -7.85 17.13
C ARG A 72 -17.52 -6.37 16.89
N ASP A 73 -16.83 -5.49 17.61
CA ASP A 73 -17.02 -4.02 17.56
C ASP A 73 -16.60 -3.33 16.24
N ALA A 74 -16.16 -4.07 15.22
CA ALA A 74 -15.67 -3.50 13.97
C ALA A 74 -16.63 -3.80 12.81
N SER A 75 -16.92 -2.79 11.98
CA SER A 75 -17.66 -2.98 10.73
C SER A 75 -16.92 -3.91 9.78
N PHE A 76 -17.66 -4.57 8.89
CA PHE A 76 -17.08 -5.42 7.85
C PHE A 76 -16.05 -4.64 7.02
N PHE A 77 -16.36 -3.39 6.65
CA PHE A 77 -15.43 -2.52 5.93
C PHE A 77 -14.07 -2.41 6.64
N THR A 78 -14.08 -2.14 7.95
CA THR A 78 -12.85 -1.99 8.75
C THR A 78 -12.05 -3.29 8.80
N PHE A 79 -12.74 -4.42 8.91
CA PHE A 79 -12.11 -5.73 8.93
C PHE A 79 -11.53 -6.12 7.56
N ALA A 80 -12.27 -5.88 6.48
CA ALA A 80 -11.85 -6.09 5.11
C ALA A 80 -10.63 -5.22 4.76
N ASP A 81 -10.68 -3.93 5.09
CA ASP A 81 -9.56 -2.98 4.90
C ASP A 81 -8.26 -3.50 5.52
N LEU A 82 -8.35 -4.04 6.74
CA LEU A 82 -7.23 -4.61 7.47
C LEU A 82 -6.71 -5.90 6.81
N CYS A 83 -7.61 -6.82 6.45
CA CYS A 83 -7.24 -8.10 5.83
C CYS A 83 -6.58 -7.90 4.46
N ILE A 84 -7.14 -7.01 3.63
CA ILE A 84 -6.57 -6.62 2.33
C ILE A 84 -5.16 -6.06 2.54
N SER A 85 -5.03 -5.06 3.43
CA SER A 85 -3.75 -4.37 3.66
C SER A 85 -2.68 -5.33 4.19
N ARG A 86 -3.03 -6.24 5.10
CA ARG A 86 -2.10 -7.25 5.63
C ARG A 86 -1.65 -8.25 4.58
N GLN A 87 -2.59 -8.76 3.77
CA GLN A 87 -2.29 -9.74 2.74
C GLN A 87 -1.34 -9.14 1.69
N MET A 88 -1.67 -7.95 1.17
CA MET A 88 -0.82 -7.23 0.23
C MET A 88 0.56 -6.93 0.82
N TYR A 89 0.63 -6.41 2.05
CA TYR A 89 1.92 -6.09 2.67
C TYR A 89 2.79 -7.34 2.85
N THR A 90 2.18 -8.47 3.23
CA THR A 90 2.89 -9.75 3.33
C THR A 90 3.47 -10.17 1.98
N ALA A 91 2.73 -9.99 0.89
CA ALA A 91 3.20 -10.26 -0.46
C ALA A 91 4.36 -9.35 -0.88
N VAL A 92 4.30 -8.05 -0.55
CA VAL A 92 5.42 -7.11 -0.76
C VAL A 92 6.68 -7.62 -0.07
N GLN A 93 6.57 -8.01 1.20
CA GLN A 93 7.72 -8.50 1.98
C GLN A 93 8.28 -9.81 1.40
N ALA A 94 7.41 -10.71 0.93
CA ALA A 94 7.83 -11.94 0.28
C ALA A 94 8.58 -11.68 -1.04
N SER A 95 8.05 -10.77 -1.87
CA SER A 95 8.68 -10.37 -3.14
C SER A 95 10.05 -9.73 -2.92
N ARG A 96 10.18 -8.83 -1.92
CA ARG A 96 11.46 -8.22 -1.53
C ARG A 96 12.48 -9.24 -1.02
N ARG A 97 12.03 -10.30 -0.34
CA ARG A 97 12.93 -11.36 0.17
C ARG A 97 13.46 -12.26 -0.94
N GLN A 98 12.67 -12.52 -1.97
CA GLN A 98 13.11 -13.23 -3.16
C GLN A 98 14.04 -12.37 -4.03
N LYS A 99 13.90 -11.04 -3.96
CA LYS A 99 14.73 -10.03 -4.65
C LYS A 99 15.70 -9.33 -3.69
N HIS A 100 16.81 -9.96 -3.30
CA HIS A 100 17.92 -9.17 -2.73
C HIS A 100 18.56 -8.27 -3.83
N ALA A 101 18.19 -6.99 -3.77
CA ALA A 101 18.93 -5.73 -3.94
C ALA A 101 19.37 -5.14 -5.32
N PRO A 102 20.29 -5.66 -6.17
CA PRO A 102 20.74 -4.88 -7.33
C PRO A 102 20.23 -5.46 -8.65
N LEU A 103 19.60 -4.64 -9.49
CA LEU A 103 19.20 -4.92 -10.89
C LEU A 103 17.77 -5.45 -11.05
N ASN A 104 16.81 -4.53 -11.07
CA ASN A 104 15.68 -4.53 -12.02
C ASN A 104 14.94 -3.20 -11.92
N SER A 105 15.59 -2.12 -12.38
CA SER A 105 14.94 -0.82 -12.59
C SER A 105 15.02 -0.43 -14.07
N TYR A 106 14.80 -1.38 -14.97
CA TYR A 106 14.46 -1.03 -16.36
C TYR A 106 13.00 -0.59 -16.37
N ILE A 107 12.81 0.69 -16.09
CA ILE A 107 11.54 1.35 -16.35
C ILE A 107 11.49 1.65 -17.84
N SER A 108 10.47 1.15 -18.54
CA SER A 108 10.30 1.44 -19.97
C SER A 108 10.12 2.94 -20.18
N LEU A 109 10.90 3.55 -21.07
CA LEU A 109 10.80 4.98 -21.40
C LEU A 109 9.38 5.37 -21.84
N TYR A 110 8.63 4.44 -22.42
CA TYR A 110 7.25 4.63 -22.87
C TYR A 110 6.19 4.25 -21.83
N SER A 111 6.57 3.91 -20.59
CA SER A 111 5.56 3.60 -19.57
C SER A 111 4.89 4.88 -19.06
N HIS A 112 3.58 4.81 -18.92
CA HIS A 112 2.79 5.86 -18.31
C HIS A 112 2.94 5.84 -16.79
N VAL A 113 3.25 6.99 -16.20
CA VAL A 113 3.25 7.20 -14.76
C VAL A 113 2.20 8.21 -14.37
N ALA A 114 1.61 8.00 -13.20
CA ALA A 114 0.61 8.91 -12.65
C ALA A 114 1.29 10.26 -12.36
N SER A 115 0.93 11.29 -13.11
CA SER A 115 1.40 12.65 -12.85
C SER A 115 0.68 13.19 -11.61
N GLY A 116 1.40 13.88 -10.72
CA GLY A 116 0.90 14.36 -9.42
C GLY A 116 -0.19 15.45 -9.48
N ASN A 117 -0.83 15.64 -10.63
CA ASN A 117 -1.93 16.57 -10.82
C ASN A 117 -3.25 15.81 -10.65
N ASP A 118 -4.15 16.39 -9.85
CA ASP A 118 -5.45 15.86 -9.39
C ASP A 118 -6.48 15.48 -10.49
N GLN A 119 -6.06 15.42 -11.76
CA GLN A 119 -6.93 15.15 -12.92
C GLN A 119 -6.73 13.77 -13.54
N GLY A 120 -5.87 12.91 -12.99
CA GLY A 120 -5.74 11.53 -13.46
C GLY A 120 -5.10 11.39 -14.85
N GLU A 121 -4.37 12.41 -15.31
CA GLU A 121 -3.62 12.33 -16.56
C GLU A 121 -2.37 11.44 -16.38
N GLU A 122 -2.32 10.38 -17.19
CA GLU A 122 -1.20 9.47 -17.32
C GLU A 122 -0.12 10.12 -18.21
N ALA A 123 1.01 10.52 -17.63
CA ALA A 123 2.12 11.12 -18.36
C ALA A 123 3.15 10.04 -18.74
N GLU A 124 3.62 10.08 -19.97
CA GLU A 124 4.67 9.18 -20.44
C GLU A 124 6.03 9.58 -19.83
N LEU A 125 6.81 8.61 -19.35
CA LEU A 125 8.07 8.92 -18.65
C LEU A 125 9.07 9.74 -19.47
N VAL A 126 9.10 9.57 -20.79
CA VAL A 126 9.92 10.40 -21.69
C VAL A 126 9.56 11.88 -21.58
N SER A 127 8.28 12.24 -21.45
CA SER A 127 7.87 13.64 -21.37
C SER A 127 8.23 14.25 -20.01
N LEU A 128 8.13 13.48 -18.93
CA LEU A 128 8.61 13.89 -17.61
C LEU A 128 10.13 14.07 -17.56
N LEU A 129 10.89 13.17 -18.20
CA LEU A 129 12.34 13.30 -18.32
C LEU A 129 12.74 14.53 -19.14
N ALA A 130 11.99 14.83 -20.21
CA ALA A 130 12.20 16.02 -21.01
C ALA A 130 11.89 17.31 -20.23
N ALA A 131 10.85 17.33 -19.40
CA ALA A 131 10.56 18.45 -18.49
C ALA A 131 11.62 18.58 -17.38
N ARG A 132 12.16 17.46 -16.89
CA ARG A 132 13.28 17.45 -15.93
C ARG A 132 14.61 17.88 -16.53
N ALA A 133 14.76 17.83 -17.85
CA ALA A 133 15.95 18.33 -18.56
C ALA A 133 16.06 19.86 -18.54
N GLU A 134 15.10 20.58 -17.95
CA GLU A 134 15.20 22.00 -17.60
C GLU A 134 16.02 22.25 -16.32
N LEU A 135 16.34 21.22 -15.52
CA LEU A 135 17.29 21.32 -14.41
C LEU A 135 18.72 21.33 -14.93
N SER A 136 19.59 22.12 -14.32
CA SER A 136 21.01 22.09 -14.66
C SER A 136 21.63 20.71 -14.33
N PRO A 137 22.62 20.23 -15.11
CA PRO A 137 23.33 18.99 -14.80
C PRO A 137 23.87 18.94 -13.37
N GLU A 138 24.26 20.08 -12.82
CA GLU A 138 24.72 20.24 -11.43
C GLU A 138 23.60 19.95 -10.42
N GLU A 139 22.39 20.49 -10.63
CA GLU A 139 21.22 20.24 -9.78
C GLU A 139 20.81 18.77 -9.81
N MET A 140 20.87 18.12 -10.98
CA MET A 140 20.56 16.69 -11.10
C MET A 140 21.55 15.81 -10.32
N VAL A 141 22.83 16.17 -10.31
CA VAL A 141 23.86 15.45 -9.54
C VAL A 141 23.62 15.62 -8.04
N ILE A 142 23.33 16.84 -7.59
CA ILE A 142 23.04 17.13 -6.18
C ILE A 142 21.81 16.37 -5.70
N ASP A 143 20.72 16.34 -6.48
CA ASP A 143 19.52 15.59 -6.15
C ASP A 143 19.79 14.08 -6.03
N ARG A 144 20.60 13.54 -6.93
CA ARG A 144 20.99 12.13 -6.87
C ARG A 144 21.80 11.82 -5.61
N GLU A 145 22.78 12.65 -5.27
CA GLU A 145 23.56 12.49 -4.04
C GLU A 145 22.68 12.59 -2.80
N ASN A 146 21.70 13.49 -2.79
CA ASN A 146 20.73 13.63 -1.70
C ASN A 146 19.88 12.36 -1.52
N VAL A 147 19.35 11.79 -2.61
CA VAL A 147 18.61 10.52 -2.56
C VAL A 147 19.49 9.39 -2.03
N GLU A 148 20.71 9.24 -2.54
CA GLU A 148 21.64 8.20 -2.09
C GLU A 148 22.05 8.38 -0.61
N ASN A 149 22.14 9.63 -0.13
CA ASN A 149 22.41 9.93 1.28
C ASN A 149 21.22 9.53 2.17
N VAL A 150 19.99 9.86 1.76
CA VAL A 150 18.76 9.48 2.47
C VAL A 150 18.61 7.97 2.54
N GLU A 151 18.81 7.26 1.42
CA GLU A 151 18.75 5.80 1.36
C GLU A 151 19.79 5.16 2.29
N ARG A 152 21.03 5.65 2.28
CA ARG A 152 22.07 5.17 3.20
C ARG A 152 21.73 5.43 4.66
N ALA A 153 21.14 6.58 4.98
CA ALA A 153 20.70 6.90 6.33
C ALA A 153 19.57 5.97 6.80
N ILE A 154 18.59 5.71 5.93
CA ILE A 154 17.53 4.73 6.20
C ILE A 154 18.15 3.37 6.47
N GLU A 155 19.07 2.92 5.63
CA GLU A 155 19.66 1.59 5.76
C GLU A 155 20.49 1.41 7.03
N ARG A 156 21.26 2.43 7.41
CA ARG A 156 22.17 2.39 8.57
C ARG A 156 21.49 2.67 9.90
N GLU A 157 20.58 3.64 9.95
CA GLU A 157 20.08 4.18 11.22
C GLU A 157 18.75 3.57 11.65
N LEU A 158 17.90 3.15 10.71
CA LEU A 158 16.58 2.61 11.04
C LEU A 158 16.69 1.11 11.33
N SER A 159 16.05 0.70 12.43
CA SER A 159 15.83 -0.72 12.73
C SER A 159 14.87 -1.35 11.72
N THR A 160 14.85 -2.68 11.64
CA THR A 160 13.92 -3.41 10.77
C THR A 160 12.46 -2.99 11.01
N PHE A 161 12.06 -2.83 12.27
CA PHE A 161 10.71 -2.39 12.60
C PHE A 161 10.43 -0.96 12.13
N GLU A 162 11.39 -0.04 12.27
CA GLU A 162 11.24 1.34 11.79
C GLU A 162 11.18 1.40 10.26
N LYS A 163 11.94 0.56 9.53
CA LYS A 163 11.83 0.45 8.07
C LYS A 163 10.44 -0.03 7.65
N GLN A 164 9.89 -1.04 8.33
CA GLN A 164 8.54 -1.54 8.09
C GLN A 164 7.46 -0.48 8.36
N VAL A 165 7.61 0.30 9.44
CA VAL A 165 6.71 1.42 9.78
C VAL A 165 6.83 2.52 8.73
N LEU A 166 8.04 2.85 8.27
CA LEU A 166 8.29 3.84 7.23
C LEU A 166 7.64 3.43 5.90
N ASP A 167 7.85 2.18 5.46
CA ASP A 167 7.25 1.62 4.24
C ASP A 167 5.73 1.87 4.24
N LEU A 168 5.02 1.43 5.28
CA LEU A 168 3.57 1.58 5.36
C LEU A 168 3.11 3.03 5.53
N HIS A 169 3.93 3.88 6.16
CA HIS A 169 3.61 5.29 6.28
C HIS A 169 3.69 6.01 4.93
N LEU A 170 4.65 5.65 4.08
CA LEU A 170 4.78 6.19 2.72
C LEU A 170 3.58 5.85 1.84
N THR A 171 2.87 4.74 2.12
CA THR A 171 1.62 4.41 1.41
C THR A 171 0.41 5.21 1.90
N GLY A 172 0.61 6.21 2.79
CA GLY A 172 -0.44 7.07 3.35
C GLY A 172 -1.13 6.53 4.60
N MET A 173 -0.67 5.41 5.19
CA MET A 173 -1.30 4.88 6.40
C MET A 173 -0.94 5.69 7.65
N GLY A 174 -1.93 5.89 8.51
CA GLY A 174 -1.73 6.43 9.85
C GLY A 174 -1.18 5.39 10.83
N TYR A 175 -0.58 5.83 11.94
CA TYR A 175 0.06 4.94 12.93
C TYR A 175 -0.87 3.84 13.48
N ILE A 176 -2.17 4.15 13.64
CA ILE A 176 -3.19 3.17 14.08
C ILE A 176 -3.34 2.03 13.06
N GLN A 177 -3.42 2.37 11.77
CA GLN A 177 -3.53 1.37 10.70
C GLN A 177 -2.25 0.56 10.58
N ILE A 178 -1.08 1.22 10.66
CA ILE A 178 0.23 0.57 10.64
C ILE A 178 0.36 -0.44 11.78
N ALA A 179 0.00 -0.04 13.00
CA ALA A 179 0.01 -0.93 14.17
C ALA A 179 -0.84 -2.19 13.94
N LYS A 180 -2.07 -2.01 13.41
CA LYS A 180 -2.95 -3.13 13.07
C LYS A 180 -2.32 -4.00 11.98
N VAL A 181 -1.79 -3.44 10.90
CA VAL A 181 -1.18 -4.22 9.81
C VAL A 181 0.02 -5.04 10.32
N LEU A 182 0.88 -4.44 11.16
CA LEU A 182 2.08 -5.09 11.70
C LEU A 182 1.81 -5.99 12.92
N GLY A 183 0.56 -6.04 13.42
CA GLY A 183 0.21 -6.80 14.62
C GLY A 183 0.91 -6.27 15.88
N LYS A 184 1.04 -4.95 15.99
CA LYS A 184 1.66 -4.23 17.13
C LYS A 184 0.65 -3.30 17.79
N ASP A 185 1.00 -2.78 18.96
CA ASP A 185 0.22 -1.73 19.63
C ASP A 185 0.43 -0.36 18.97
N GLU A 186 -0.60 0.49 19.07
CA GLU A 186 -0.61 1.82 18.45
C GLU A 186 0.54 2.71 18.95
N LYS A 187 0.88 2.60 20.24
CA LYS A 187 1.97 3.35 20.88
C LYS A 187 3.33 2.95 20.31
N SER A 188 3.56 1.67 20.03
CA SER A 188 4.79 1.20 19.40
C SER A 188 4.98 1.76 17.99
N ALA A 189 3.91 1.82 17.18
CA ALA A 189 3.96 2.39 15.83
C ALA A 189 4.19 3.92 15.86
N ASP A 190 3.51 4.65 16.75
CA ASP A 190 3.73 6.09 16.92
C ASP A 190 5.17 6.39 17.38
N ASN A 191 5.65 5.69 18.40
CA ASN A 191 7.02 5.84 18.88
C ASN A 191 8.05 5.55 17.77
N ALA A 192 7.79 4.59 16.89
CA ALA A 192 8.65 4.33 15.74
C ALA A 192 8.66 5.52 14.78
N LEU A 193 7.50 6.10 14.43
CA LEU A 193 7.44 7.30 13.58
C LEU A 193 8.18 8.49 14.19
N GLN A 194 8.06 8.71 15.50
CA GLN A 194 8.81 9.76 16.19
C GLN A 194 10.33 9.53 16.10
N ARG A 195 10.79 8.30 16.32
CA ARG A 195 12.22 7.95 16.20
C ARG A 195 12.72 8.08 14.75
N ILE A 196 11.94 7.66 13.77
CA ILE A 196 12.27 7.80 12.34
C ILE A 196 12.51 9.27 12.01
N LYS A 197 11.57 10.17 12.35
CA LYS A 197 11.72 11.62 12.14
C LYS A 197 12.99 12.17 12.81
N GLY A 198 13.26 11.75 14.04
CA GLY A 198 14.46 12.16 14.78
C GLY A 198 15.77 11.68 14.16
N LYS A 199 15.82 10.44 13.67
CA LYS A 199 17.00 9.85 13.02
C LYS A 199 17.27 10.48 11.65
N LEU A 200 16.24 10.61 10.81
CA LEU A 200 16.39 11.20 9.48
C LEU A 200 16.77 12.68 9.56
N LYS A 201 16.23 13.44 10.52
CA LYS A 201 16.62 14.85 10.72
C LYS A 201 18.11 15.01 11.09
N LYS A 202 18.69 14.06 11.83
CA LYS A 202 20.13 14.08 12.18
C LYS A 202 21.05 13.59 11.07
N ALA A 203 20.52 12.81 10.14
CA ALA A 203 21.30 12.22 9.06
C ALA A 203 21.30 13.07 7.78
N ILE A 204 20.26 13.90 7.59
CA ILE A 204 20.07 14.76 6.42
C ILE A 204 20.39 16.23 6.73
N GLY A 205 20.40 16.63 8.01
CA GLY A 205 20.78 17.96 8.47
C GLY A 205 22.16 17.97 9.12
#